data_AF-A0A7H0GYE6-F1
#
_entry.id   AF-A0A7H0GYE6-F1
#
_cell.length_a   1.000
_cell.length_b   1.000
_cell.length_c   1.000
_cell.angle_alpha   90.00
_cell.angle_beta   90.00
_cell.angle_gamma   90.00
#
_symmetry.space_group_name_H-M   'P 1'
#
loop_
_entity.id
_entity.type
_entity.pdbx_description
1 polymer ?
#
loop_
_entity_poly.entity_id
_entity_poly.type
_entity_poly.pdbx_seq_one_letter_code
_entity_poly.pdbx_strand_id
1 'polypeptide(L)'
;MALLLLVGWVPYLRMEQLLTRRGASGWKVFRYTYLTLVLWNAFTTWWVSYSTLGGGIAAVVLNALLMCLPTMAFYHTKKLAGPTLGYISLPIYWIAFEQLHLHWDLTWPWLTLGNGFAQANSWVQWYEYTGFLGGSVWIWVVNILAFLSLQKYAAASRPGAPELSRVQVQRLILIPLLAALLPIGLSKLIGYNYQEKGPQSRY
;
A
#
# COMPACT_ATOMS: atom_id res chain seq x y z
N MET A 1 8.35 -11.45 -2.10
CA MET A 1 7.10 -10.77 -2.51
C MET A 1 6.74 -9.58 -1.63
N ALA A 2 6.81 -9.70 -0.29
CA ALA A 2 6.54 -8.62 0.66
C ALA A 2 7.18 -7.25 0.34
N LEU A 3 8.48 -7.23 0.00
CA LEU A 3 9.19 -5.98 -0.35
C LEU A 3 8.64 -5.29 -1.60
N LEU A 4 8.05 -6.04 -2.55
CA LEU A 4 7.46 -5.46 -3.76
C LEU A 4 6.19 -4.67 -3.43
N LEU A 5 5.47 -5.01 -2.36
CA LEU A 5 4.27 -4.27 -1.94
C LEU A 5 4.61 -2.86 -1.42
N LEU A 6 5.80 -2.67 -0.85
CA LEU A 6 6.27 -1.37 -0.33
C LEU A 6 6.52 -0.33 -1.44
N VAL A 7 6.68 -0.78 -2.69
CA VAL A 7 6.94 0.10 -3.85
C VAL A 7 5.91 -0.10 -4.97
N GLY A 8 5.12 -1.18 -4.91
CA GLY A 8 4.20 -1.59 -5.96
C GLY A 8 3.05 -0.61 -6.21
N TRP A 9 2.72 0.24 -5.23
CA TRP A 9 1.67 1.27 -5.38
C TRP A 9 2.22 2.62 -5.87
N VAL A 10 3.55 2.80 -5.93
CA VAL A 10 4.17 4.03 -6.45
C VAL A 10 3.80 4.32 -7.92
N PRO A 11 3.82 3.34 -8.85
CA PRO A 11 3.38 3.55 -10.23
C PRO A 11 1.91 3.96 -10.31
N TYR A 12 1.05 3.37 -9.48
CA TYR A 12 -0.37 3.70 -9.40
C TYR A 12 -0.59 5.15 -8.95
N LEU A 13 0.08 5.60 -7.88
CA LEU A 13 0.02 6.99 -7.40
C LEU A 13 0.51 7.99 -8.46
N ARG A 14 1.52 7.61 -9.25
CA ARG A 14 2.00 8.42 -10.38
C ARG A 14 0.99 8.49 -11.51
N MET A 15 0.33 7.38 -11.85
CA MET A 15 -0.71 7.34 -12.86
C MET A 15 -1.89 8.23 -12.48
N GLU A 16 -2.40 8.11 -11.26
CA GLU A 16 -3.48 8.95 -10.75
C GLU A 16 -3.09 10.43 -10.80
N GLN A 17 -1.90 10.78 -10.30
CA GLN A 17 -1.44 12.17 -10.33
C GLN A 17 -1.36 12.73 -11.75
N LEU A 18 -0.88 11.93 -12.72
CA LEU A 18 -0.73 12.36 -14.10
C LEU A 18 -2.09 12.54 -14.80
N LEU A 19 -3.05 11.66 -14.51
CA LEU A 19 -4.45 11.80 -14.95
C LEU A 19 -5.10 13.04 -14.36
N THR A 20 -4.97 13.25 -13.04
CA THR A 20 -5.52 14.42 -12.34
C THR A 20 -4.91 15.72 -12.85
N ARG A 21 -3.59 15.77 -13.09
CA ARG A 21 -2.92 16.95 -13.67
C ARG A 21 -3.33 17.24 -15.11
N ARG A 22 -3.68 16.23 -15.89
CA ARG A 22 -4.18 16.38 -17.27
C ARG A 22 -5.67 16.75 -17.33
N GLY A 23 -6.32 16.98 -16.19
CA GLY A 23 -7.75 17.27 -16.14
C GLY A 23 -8.63 16.09 -16.59
N ALA A 24 -8.13 14.86 -16.46
CA ALA A 24 -8.91 13.68 -16.82
C ALA A 24 -10.21 13.59 -16.00
N SER A 25 -11.29 13.12 -16.62
CA SER A 25 -12.53 12.87 -15.90
C SER A 25 -12.34 11.77 -14.85
N GLY A 26 -13.10 11.83 -13.75
CA GLY A 26 -13.06 10.81 -12.69
C GLY A 26 -13.35 9.40 -13.23
N TRP A 27 -14.17 9.29 -14.27
CA TRP A 27 -14.42 8.03 -14.97
C TRP A 27 -13.17 7.42 -15.63
N LYS A 28 -12.31 8.27 -16.20
CA LYS A 28 -11.05 7.79 -16.79
C LYS A 28 -10.13 7.26 -15.68
N VAL A 29 -10.02 7.97 -14.56
CA VAL A 29 -9.23 7.53 -13.39
C VAL A 29 -9.74 6.20 -12.85
N PHE A 30 -11.07 6.05 -12.71
CA PHE A 30 -11.71 4.82 -12.29
C PHE A 30 -11.35 3.65 -13.22
N ARG A 31 -11.50 3.80 -14.54
CA ARG A 31 -11.23 2.72 -15.51
C ARG A 31 -9.79 2.22 -15.46
N TYR A 32 -8.82 3.13 -15.38
CA TYR A 32 -7.40 2.76 -15.27
C TYR A 32 -7.08 2.10 -13.92
N THR A 33 -7.66 2.62 -12.84
CA THR A 33 -7.53 2.04 -11.50
C THR A 33 -8.10 0.62 -11.47
N TYR A 34 -9.32 0.46 -11.97
CA TYR A 34 -10.00 -0.82 -12.06
C TYR A 34 -9.21 -1.84 -12.88
N LEU A 35 -8.71 -1.46 -14.05
CA LEU A 35 -7.87 -2.35 -14.87
C LEU A 35 -6.60 -2.78 -14.12
N THR A 36 -5.95 -1.85 -13.42
CA THR A 36 -4.75 -2.14 -12.62
C THR A 36 -5.06 -3.12 -11.49
N LEU A 37 -6.18 -2.91 -10.78
CA LEU A 37 -6.62 -3.77 -9.68
C LEU A 37 -7.07 -5.15 -10.17
N VAL A 38 -7.77 -5.24 -11.31
CA VAL A 38 -8.16 -6.51 -11.92
C VAL A 38 -6.93 -7.31 -12.31
N LEU A 39 -5.94 -6.69 -12.96
CA LEU A 39 -4.69 -7.35 -13.31
C LEU A 39 -3.94 -7.82 -12.06
N TRP A 40 -3.85 -6.96 -11.04
CA TRP A 40 -3.21 -7.32 -9.77
C TRP A 40 -3.93 -8.47 -9.07
N ASN A 41 -5.26 -8.44 -9.00
CA ASN A 41 -6.09 -9.53 -8.46
C ASN A 41 -5.83 -10.81 -9.27
N ALA A 42 -5.94 -10.76 -10.60
CA ALA A 42 -5.70 -11.91 -11.47
C ALA A 42 -4.31 -12.52 -11.24
N PHE A 43 -3.24 -11.73 -11.16
CA PHE A 43 -1.89 -12.25 -10.91
C PHE A 43 -1.69 -12.82 -9.50
N THR A 44 -2.38 -12.30 -8.50
CA THR A 44 -2.23 -12.74 -7.10
C THR A 44 -3.12 -13.92 -6.74
N THR A 45 -4.30 -14.03 -7.35
CA THR A 45 -5.32 -15.04 -7.05
C THR A 45 -5.66 -15.94 -8.25
N TRP A 46 -4.80 -16.02 -9.28
CA TRP A 46 -4.97 -16.93 -10.42
C TRP A 46 -5.25 -18.38 -10.00
N TRP A 47 -4.70 -18.81 -8.86
CA TRP A 47 -4.88 -20.16 -8.32
C TRP A 47 -6.34 -20.48 -7.94
N VAL A 48 -7.17 -19.47 -7.65
CA VAL A 48 -8.58 -19.63 -7.29
C VAL A 48 -9.41 -20.09 -8.48
N SER A 49 -8.99 -19.74 -9.69
CA SER A 49 -9.66 -20.20 -10.92
C SER A 49 -9.54 -21.71 -11.13
N TYR A 50 -8.64 -22.41 -10.41
CA TYR A 50 -8.55 -23.87 -10.45
C TYR A 50 -9.69 -24.57 -9.70
N SER A 51 -10.31 -23.95 -8.69
CA SER A 51 -11.41 -24.58 -7.96
C SER A 51 -12.73 -24.45 -8.73
N THR A 52 -13.06 -23.24 -9.16
CA THR A 52 -14.23 -22.96 -10.00
C THR A 52 -13.92 -21.76 -10.90
N LEU A 53 -13.89 -21.98 -12.22
CA LEU A 53 -13.50 -20.94 -13.17
C LEU A 53 -14.40 -19.69 -13.04
N GLY A 54 -15.72 -19.90 -12.99
CA GLY A 54 -16.69 -18.81 -12.85
C GLY A 54 -16.60 -18.08 -11.50
N GLY A 55 -16.40 -18.82 -10.40
CA GLY A 55 -16.25 -18.25 -9.06
C GLY A 55 -14.96 -17.44 -8.93
N GLY A 56 -13.84 -17.95 -9.45
CA GLY A 56 -12.56 -17.23 -9.44
C GLY A 56 -12.58 -15.95 -10.28
N ILE A 57 -13.19 -15.98 -11.47
CA ILE A 57 -13.35 -14.76 -12.29
C ILE A 57 -14.25 -13.74 -11.57
N ALA A 58 -15.39 -14.18 -11.03
CA ALA A 58 -16.29 -13.31 -10.29
C ALA A 58 -15.60 -12.70 -9.06
N ALA A 59 -14.83 -13.48 -8.30
CA ALA A 59 -14.07 -13.00 -7.15
C ALA A 59 -13.02 -11.94 -7.55
N VAL A 60 -12.24 -12.18 -8.61
CA VAL A 60 -11.25 -11.21 -9.12
C VAL A 60 -11.91 -9.89 -9.55
N VAL A 61 -13.02 -9.97 -10.29
CA VAL A 61 -13.74 -8.81 -10.84
C VAL A 61 -14.44 -8.02 -9.73
N LEU A 62 -15.18 -8.70 -8.85
CA LEU A 62 -15.91 -8.07 -7.75
C LEU A 62 -14.93 -7.47 -6.73
N ASN A 63 -13.89 -8.19 -6.36
CA ASN A 63 -12.91 -7.68 -5.39
C ASN A 63 -12.14 -6.48 -5.96
N ALA A 64 -11.73 -6.52 -7.23
CA ALA A 64 -11.14 -5.35 -7.88
C ALA A 64 -12.10 -4.15 -7.94
N LEU A 65 -13.40 -4.39 -8.16
CA LEU A 65 -14.41 -3.35 -8.16
C LEU A 65 -14.57 -2.71 -6.77
N LEU A 66 -14.59 -3.54 -5.73
CA LEU A 66 -14.69 -3.10 -4.36
C LEU A 66 -13.43 -2.31 -3.95
N MET A 67 -12.23 -2.77 -4.32
CA MET A 67 -10.97 -2.06 -4.08
C MET A 67 -10.89 -0.70 -4.78
N CYS A 68 -11.70 -0.46 -5.83
CA CYS A 68 -11.81 0.88 -6.41
C CYS A 68 -12.49 1.88 -5.47
N LEU A 69 -13.37 1.47 -4.57
CA LEU A 69 -14.09 2.37 -3.66
C LEU A 69 -13.15 3.29 -2.85
N PRO A 70 -12.16 2.78 -2.08
CA PRO A 70 -11.26 3.63 -1.32
C PRO A 70 -10.41 4.54 -2.23
N THR A 71 -10.00 4.05 -3.40
CA THR A 71 -9.19 4.85 -4.35
C THR A 71 -9.98 5.98 -5.01
N MET A 72 -11.27 5.77 -5.28
CA MET A 72 -12.15 6.79 -5.83
C MET A 72 -12.54 7.82 -4.77
N ALA A 73 -12.77 7.39 -3.53
CA ALA A 73 -12.94 8.28 -2.39
C ALA A 73 -11.69 9.16 -2.21
N PHE A 74 -10.50 8.57 -2.27
CA PHE A 74 -9.23 9.30 -2.28
C PHE A 74 -9.17 10.35 -3.40
N TYR A 75 -9.49 9.98 -4.65
CA TYR A 75 -9.50 10.92 -5.78
C TYR A 75 -10.43 12.10 -5.54
N HIS A 76 -11.63 11.86 -5.03
CA HIS A 76 -12.61 12.91 -4.74
C HIS A 76 -12.12 13.84 -3.62
N THR A 77 -11.61 13.28 -2.52
CA THR A 77 -11.06 14.05 -1.39
C THR A 77 -9.86 14.87 -1.81
N LYS A 78 -9.00 14.33 -2.67
CA LYS A 78 -7.85 15.06 -3.23
C LYS A 78 -8.28 16.26 -4.08
N LYS A 79 -9.36 16.11 -4.86
CA LYS A 79 -9.93 17.18 -5.68
C LYS A 79 -10.57 18.28 -4.83
N LEU A 80 -11.23 17.91 -3.73
CA LEU A 80 -11.96 18.84 -2.86
C LEU A 80 -11.05 19.56 -1.84
N ALA A 81 -10.20 18.79 -1.16
CA ALA A 81 -9.41 19.23 0.01
C ALA A 81 -7.90 19.38 -0.28
N GLY A 82 -7.49 19.12 -1.52
CA GLY A 82 -6.11 19.27 -1.98
C GLY A 82 -5.22 18.03 -1.82
N PRO A 83 -3.98 18.09 -2.34
CA PRO A 83 -3.09 16.94 -2.43
C PRO A 83 -2.70 16.37 -1.06
N THR A 84 -2.43 17.21 -0.06
CA THR A 84 -1.98 16.77 1.27
C THR A 84 -3.05 15.92 1.96
N LEU A 85 -4.28 16.43 2.06
CA LEU A 85 -5.39 15.71 2.68
C LEU A 85 -5.81 14.50 1.85
N GLY A 86 -5.69 14.57 0.52
CA GLY A 86 -5.83 13.39 -0.33
C GLY A 86 -4.87 12.27 0.07
N TYR A 87 -3.56 12.52 0.09
CA TYR A 87 -2.61 11.43 0.40
C TYR A 87 -2.79 10.86 1.81
N ILE A 88 -3.25 11.67 2.78
CA ILE A 88 -3.58 11.20 4.13
C ILE A 88 -4.87 10.38 4.15
N SER A 89 -5.88 10.71 3.33
CA SER A 89 -7.15 10.00 3.32
C SER A 89 -7.05 8.60 2.69
N LEU A 90 -6.09 8.36 1.80
CA LEU A 90 -5.89 7.07 1.14
C LEU A 90 -5.69 5.89 2.12
N PRO A 91 -4.70 5.91 3.05
CA PRO A 91 -4.56 4.82 4.02
C PRO A 91 -5.80 4.67 4.90
N ILE A 92 -6.45 5.77 5.29
CA ILE A 92 -7.64 5.75 6.14
C ILE A 92 -8.79 5.02 5.43
N TYR A 93 -9.11 5.41 4.20
CA TYR A 93 -10.16 4.75 3.41
C TYR A 93 -9.82 3.29 3.13
N TRP A 94 -8.55 2.99 2.89
CA TRP A 94 -8.12 1.62 2.63
C TRP A 94 -8.31 0.72 3.85
N ILE A 95 -7.97 1.18 5.05
CA ILE A 95 -8.17 0.41 6.29
C ILE A 95 -9.65 0.24 6.58
N ALA A 96 -10.45 1.30 6.42
CA ALA A 96 -11.90 1.22 6.59
C ALA A 96 -12.50 0.20 5.62
N PHE A 97 -12.01 0.18 4.38
CA PHE A 97 -12.39 -0.80 3.37
C PHE A 97 -11.98 -2.22 3.75
N GLU A 98 -10.74 -2.44 4.20
CA GLU A 98 -10.26 -3.75 4.64
C GLU A 98 -11.08 -4.27 5.84
N GLN A 99 -11.39 -3.40 6.80
CA GLN A 99 -12.26 -3.75 7.92
C GLN A 99 -13.67 -4.11 7.47
N LEU A 100 -14.27 -3.35 6.56
CA LEU A 100 -15.57 -3.69 6.00
C LEU A 100 -15.53 -5.04 5.25
N HIS A 101 -14.48 -5.27 4.46
CA HIS A 101 -14.30 -6.51 3.71
C HIS A 101 -14.15 -7.75 4.58
N LEU A 102 -13.63 -7.61 5.79
CA LEU A 102 -13.47 -8.74 6.71
C LEU A 102 -14.77 -9.18 7.38
N HIS A 103 -15.75 -8.27 7.49
CA HIS A 103 -17.04 -8.56 8.12
C HIS A 103 -18.14 -8.88 7.10
N TRP A 104 -17.84 -8.84 5.81
CA TRP A 104 -18.82 -9.10 4.75
C TRP A 104 -18.81 -10.58 4.36
N ASP A 105 -19.98 -11.14 4.04
CA ASP A 105 -20.16 -12.52 3.53
C ASP A 105 -19.30 -12.88 2.30
N LEU A 106 -18.86 -11.88 1.52
CA LEU A 106 -17.93 -12.01 0.40
C LEU A 106 -16.48 -11.67 0.81
N THR A 107 -16.10 -12.01 2.05
CA THR A 107 -14.78 -11.66 2.56
C THR A 107 -13.67 -12.35 1.77
N TRP A 108 -12.71 -11.56 1.31
CA TRP A 108 -11.53 -12.03 0.59
C TRP A 108 -10.24 -11.61 1.31
N PRO A 109 -9.90 -12.24 2.45
CA PRO A 109 -8.77 -11.81 3.29
C PRO A 109 -7.41 -12.01 2.63
N TRP A 110 -7.34 -12.80 1.56
CA TRP A 110 -6.10 -13.08 0.83
C TRP A 110 -5.49 -11.85 0.15
N LEU A 111 -6.28 -10.81 -0.12
CA LEU A 111 -5.82 -9.58 -0.79
C LEU A 111 -5.68 -8.38 0.14
N THR A 112 -5.81 -8.60 1.45
CA THR A 112 -5.47 -7.59 2.45
C THR A 112 -3.98 -7.29 2.41
N LEU A 113 -3.61 -6.01 2.30
CA LEU A 113 -2.21 -5.61 2.11
C LEU A 113 -1.31 -6.06 3.27
N GLY A 114 -1.82 -5.95 4.49
CA GLY A 114 -1.14 -6.40 5.71
C GLY A 114 -0.75 -7.87 5.72
N ASN A 115 -1.52 -8.73 5.05
CA ASN A 115 -1.26 -10.17 4.96
C ASN A 115 -0.09 -10.50 4.01
N GLY A 116 0.33 -9.54 3.17
CA GLY A 116 1.48 -9.69 2.28
C GLY A 116 2.82 -9.95 3.02
N PHE A 117 2.87 -9.66 4.32
CA PHE A 117 4.02 -9.94 5.19
C PHE A 117 3.90 -11.23 6.01
N ALA A 118 2.85 -12.04 5.83
CA ALA A 118 2.68 -13.30 6.57
C ALA A 118 3.81 -14.32 6.32
N GLN A 119 4.50 -14.22 5.18
CA GLN A 119 5.69 -15.04 4.88
C GLN A 119 6.98 -14.49 5.53
N ALA A 120 6.94 -13.28 6.08
CA ALA A 120 8.06 -12.57 6.70
C ALA A 120 7.74 -12.21 8.15
N ASN A 121 7.27 -13.20 8.93
CA ASN A 121 6.85 -13.03 10.33
C ASN A 121 7.92 -12.36 11.22
N SER A 122 9.21 -12.52 10.90
CA SER A 122 10.31 -11.86 11.61
C SER A 122 10.35 -10.34 11.46
N TRP A 123 9.64 -9.78 10.47
CA TRP A 123 9.59 -8.32 10.20
C TRP A 123 8.34 -7.66 10.75
N VAL A 124 7.35 -8.46 11.14
CA VAL A 124 6.02 -8.00 11.55
C VAL A 124 5.65 -8.51 12.95
N GLN A 125 6.63 -8.78 13.82
CA GLN A 125 6.37 -9.16 15.22
C GLN A 125 5.48 -8.13 15.94
N TRP A 126 5.64 -6.85 15.61
CA TRP A 126 4.79 -5.75 16.11
C TRP A 126 3.31 -5.86 15.72
N TYR A 127 2.93 -6.71 14.75
CA TYR A 127 1.52 -7.02 14.47
C TYR A 127 0.82 -7.63 15.68
N GLU A 128 1.53 -8.15 16.68
CA GLU A 128 0.93 -8.57 17.95
C GLU A 128 0.14 -7.45 18.64
N TYR A 129 0.58 -6.19 18.46
CA TYR A 129 -0.06 -5.02 19.06
C TYR A 129 -1.08 -4.35 18.14
N THR A 130 -0.79 -4.28 16.83
CA THR A 130 -1.61 -3.51 15.87
C THR A 130 -2.48 -4.37 14.96
N GLY A 131 -2.27 -5.68 14.94
CA GLY A 131 -2.81 -6.59 13.94
C GLY A 131 -2.28 -6.34 12.52
N PHE A 132 -2.83 -7.08 11.56
CA PHE A 132 -2.46 -6.99 10.14
C PHE A 132 -2.85 -5.64 9.51
N LEU A 133 -3.84 -4.92 10.04
CA LEU A 133 -4.22 -3.59 9.55
C LEU A 133 -3.11 -2.56 9.72
N GLY A 134 -2.33 -2.67 10.81
CA GLY A 134 -1.13 -1.87 11.01
C GLY A 134 -0.16 -2.04 9.84
N GLY A 135 -0.01 -3.27 9.37
CA GLY A 135 0.72 -3.61 8.16
C GLY A 135 0.28 -2.87 6.90
N SER A 136 -1.03 -2.83 6.66
CA SER A 136 -1.60 -2.09 5.53
C SER A 136 -1.31 -0.59 5.62
N VAL A 137 -1.41 0.01 6.83
CA VAL A 137 -1.05 1.41 7.07
C VAL A 137 0.42 1.63 6.71
N TRP A 138 1.30 0.75 7.20
CA TRP A 138 2.73 0.84 7.00
C TRP A 138 3.08 0.79 5.50
N ILE A 139 2.48 -0.12 4.74
CA ILE A 139 2.66 -0.21 3.28
C ILE A 139 2.27 1.11 2.61
N TRP A 140 1.10 1.66 2.94
CA TRP A 140 0.64 2.90 2.34
C TRP A 140 1.55 4.08 2.69
N VAL A 141 1.95 4.21 3.95
CA VAL A 141 2.86 5.28 4.40
C VAL A 141 4.19 5.21 3.64
N VAL A 142 4.80 4.02 3.52
CA VAL A 142 6.06 3.86 2.79
C VAL A 142 5.88 4.19 1.30
N ASN A 143 4.80 3.69 0.66
CA ASN A 143 4.53 3.98 -0.76
C ASN A 143 4.31 5.47 -1.01
N ILE A 144 3.54 6.15 -0.16
CA ILE A 144 3.26 7.59 -0.28
C ILE A 144 4.55 8.40 -0.09
N LEU A 145 5.34 8.09 0.94
CA LEU A 145 6.62 8.79 1.19
C LEU A 145 7.61 8.58 0.04
N ALA A 146 7.73 7.35 -0.47
CA ALA A 146 8.56 7.04 -1.62
C ALA A 146 8.10 7.80 -2.87
N PHE A 147 6.78 7.83 -3.11
CA PHE A 147 6.18 8.55 -4.22
C PHE A 147 6.40 10.07 -4.14
N LEU A 148 6.17 10.70 -2.98
CA LEU A 148 6.42 12.12 -2.77
C LEU A 148 7.90 12.47 -2.97
N SER A 149 8.78 11.58 -2.55
CA SER A 149 10.23 11.75 -2.71
C SER A 149 10.64 11.68 -4.17
N LEU A 150 10.15 10.69 -4.91
CA LEU A 150 10.35 10.56 -6.35
C LEU A 150 9.80 11.78 -7.11
N GLN A 151 8.63 12.28 -6.72
CA GLN A 151 8.00 13.44 -7.35
C GLN A 151 8.84 14.71 -7.16
N LYS A 152 9.34 14.96 -5.94
CA LYS A 152 10.21 16.11 -5.65
C LYS A 152 11.54 16.02 -6.38
N TYR A 153 12.14 14.84 -6.41
CA TYR A 153 13.37 14.60 -7.17
C TYR A 153 13.16 14.85 -8.67
N ALA A 154 12.13 14.26 -9.27
CA ALA A 154 11.80 14.45 -10.68
C ALA A 154 11.42 15.90 -11.04
N ALA A 155 10.91 16.68 -10.09
CA ALA A 155 10.63 18.10 -10.29
C ALA A 155 11.92 18.95 -10.30
N ALA A 156 12.89 18.61 -9.44
CA ALA A 156 14.18 19.29 -9.35
C ALA A 156 15.14 18.95 -10.49
N SER A 157 15.00 17.77 -11.11
CA SER A 157 15.80 17.39 -12.29
C SER A 157 15.34 18.05 -13.59
N ARG A 158 14.36 18.95 -13.56
CA ARG A 158 13.88 19.67 -14.76
C ARG A 158 14.81 20.82 -15.12
N PRO A 159 15.06 21.09 -16.41
CA PRO A 159 15.83 22.25 -16.84
C PRO A 159 15.23 23.53 -16.25
N GLY A 160 16.05 24.32 -15.54
CA GLY A 160 15.63 25.58 -14.91
C GLY A 160 14.93 25.46 -13.54
N ALA A 161 14.80 24.25 -12.98
CA ALA A 161 14.35 24.09 -11.61
C ALA A 161 15.46 24.41 -10.60
N PRO A 162 15.13 24.95 -9.40
CA PRO A 162 16.12 25.16 -8.35
C PRO A 162 16.73 23.82 -7.91
N GLU A 163 18.06 23.77 -7.79
CA GLU A 163 18.75 22.60 -7.28
C GLU A 163 18.31 22.28 -5.84
N LEU A 164 18.10 21.01 -5.57
CA LEU A 164 17.81 20.56 -4.21
C LEU A 164 19.09 20.68 -3.36
N SER A 165 18.96 21.25 -2.16
CA SER A 165 20.06 21.26 -1.22
C SER A 165 20.44 19.84 -0.80
N ARG A 166 21.70 19.62 -0.39
CA ARG A 166 22.16 18.31 0.13
C ARG A 166 21.25 17.76 1.24
N VAL A 167 20.78 18.64 2.13
CA VAL A 167 19.86 18.28 3.23
C VAL A 167 18.49 17.84 2.69
N GLN A 168 17.98 18.50 1.66
CA GLN A 168 16.72 18.09 1.03
C GLN A 168 16.86 16.70 0.38
N VAL A 169 17.91 16.47 -0.41
CA VAL A 169 18.17 15.16 -1.03
C VAL A 169 18.29 14.06 0.02
N GLN A 170 19.05 14.31 1.10
CA GLN A 170 19.16 13.39 2.22
C GLN A 170 17.79 13.08 2.84
N ARG A 171 16.94 14.09 3.10
CA ARG A 171 15.58 13.87 3.62
C ARG A 171 14.70 13.04 2.67
N LEU A 172 14.79 13.27 1.36
CA LEU A 172 14.01 12.51 0.36
C LEU A 172 14.39 11.02 0.34
N ILE A 173 15.61 10.66 0.71
CA ILE A 173 16.08 9.27 0.77
C ILE A 173 15.86 8.67 2.16
N LEU A 174 16.26 9.40 3.21
CA LEU A 174 16.25 8.90 4.58
C LEU A 174 14.83 8.73 5.14
N ILE A 175 13.88 9.60 4.82
CA ILE A 175 12.51 9.50 5.35
C ILE A 175 11.81 8.21 4.91
N PRO A 176 11.69 7.88 3.60
CA PRO A 176 11.06 6.64 3.18
C PRO A 176 11.86 5.40 3.62
N LEU A 177 13.20 5.49 3.64
CA LEU A 177 14.06 4.41 4.11
C LEU A 177 13.84 4.12 5.60
N LEU A 178 13.83 5.15 6.44
CA LEU A 178 13.54 5.02 7.87
C LEU A 178 12.13 4.49 8.09
N ALA A 179 11.12 5.00 7.37
CA ALA A 179 9.75 4.50 7.49
C ALA A 179 9.64 3.00 7.12
N ALA A 180 10.45 2.51 6.18
CA ALA A 180 10.53 1.09 5.85
C ALA A 180 11.32 0.28 6.89
N LEU A 181 12.41 0.82 7.44
CA LEU A 181 13.29 0.08 8.34
C LEU A 181 12.86 0.11 9.82
N LEU A 182 12.15 1.15 10.26
CA LEU A 182 11.72 1.33 11.66
C LEU A 182 10.91 0.13 12.18
N PRO A 183 9.86 -0.33 11.47
CA PRO A 183 9.04 -1.44 11.97
C PRO A 183 9.79 -2.78 11.94
N ILE A 184 10.72 -2.95 10.99
CA ILE A 184 11.60 -4.12 10.93
C ILE A 184 12.58 -4.11 12.12
N GLY A 185 13.12 -2.95 12.48
CA GLY A 185 13.97 -2.77 13.66
C GLY A 185 13.22 -3.03 14.96
N LEU A 186 12.01 -2.48 15.11
CA LEU A 186 11.13 -2.75 16.24
C LEU A 186 10.77 -4.24 16.35
N SER A 187 10.48 -4.88 15.22
CA SER A 187 10.21 -6.32 15.16
C SER A 187 11.40 -7.15 15.66
N LYS A 188 12.63 -6.76 15.31
CA LYS A 188 13.84 -7.43 15.81
C LYS A 188 14.02 -7.21 17.31
N LEU A 189 13.81 -5.98 17.82
CA LEU A 189 13.91 -5.69 19.25
C LEU A 189 12.89 -6.50 20.07
N ILE A 190 11.66 -6.60 19.58
CA ILE A 190 10.62 -7.45 20.17
C ILE A 190 11.07 -8.92 20.16
N GLY A 191 11.54 -9.42 19.00
CA GLY A 191 12.03 -10.80 18.85
C GLY A 191 13.18 -11.16 19.79
N TYR A 192 14.12 -10.25 20.04
CA TYR A 192 15.20 -10.45 21.00
C TYR A 192 14.68 -10.55 22.45
N ASN A 193 13.75 -9.68 22.85
CA ASN A 193 13.14 -9.72 24.18
C ASN A 193 12.27 -10.97 24.41
N TYR A 194 11.70 -11.55 23.33
CA TYR A 194 10.96 -12.80 23.40
C TYR A 194 11.88 -14.03 23.52
N GLN A 195 13.05 -14.03 22.85
CA GLN A 195 14.03 -15.09 23.01
C GLN A 195 14.62 -15.15 24.43
N GLU A 196 14.69 -14.04 25.15
CA GLU A 196 15.11 -14.02 26.56
C GLU A 196 14.04 -14.56 27.53
N LYS A 197 12.77 -14.63 27.13
CA LYS A 197 11.65 -15.09 28.01
C LYS A 197 11.11 -16.48 27.70
N GLY A 198 11.54 -17.13 26.61
CA GLY A 198 11.19 -18.52 26.31
C GLY A 198 12.15 -19.50 26.99
N PRO A 199 11.69 -20.56 27.67
CA PRO A 199 12.59 -21.62 28.11
C PRO A 199 13.30 -22.18 26.88
N GLN A 200 14.62 -22.38 26.97
CA GLN A 200 15.33 -23.21 25.99
C GLN A 200 14.68 -24.58 25.96
N SER A 201 13.85 -24.83 24.95
CA SER A 201 13.32 -26.15 24.66
C SER A 201 14.47 -27.02 24.16
N ARG A 202 15.18 -27.65 25.10
CA ARG A 202 16.08 -28.77 24.85
C ARG A 202 15.26 -29.89 24.22
N TYR A 203 15.54 -30.20 22.96
CA TYR A 203 15.39 -31.54 22.41
C TYR A 203 16.70 -31.89 21.71
#